data_AF-A0A182EDP7-F1
#
_entry.id   AF-A0A182EDP7-F1
#
_cell.length_a   1.000
_cell.length_b   1.000
_cell.length_c   1.000
_cell.angle_alpha   90.00
_cell.angle_beta   90.00
_cell.angle_gamma   90.00
#
_symmetry.space_group_name_H-M   'P 1'
#
loop_
_entity.id
_entity.type
_entity.pdbx_description
1 polymer ?
#
loop_
_entity_poly.entity_id
_entity_poly.type
_entity_poly.pdbx_seq_one_letter_code
_entity_poly.pdbx_strand_id
1 'polypeptide(L)'
;MKILLLAVLSLLCIVEEAYAGYEERYDLRKLPPDLKPIMELIGIWQLETKSGPTRVYGPPDLIDIAIHPIPKFGARAANIT
;
A
#
# COMPACT_ATOMS: atom_id res chain seq x y z
N MET A 1 10.78 3.21 39.51
CA MET A 1 10.76 4.24 38.44
C MET A 1 11.62 3.87 37.22
N LYS A 2 12.89 3.50 37.37
CA LYS A 2 13.79 3.19 36.23
C LYS A 2 13.28 2.06 35.32
N ILE A 3 12.71 0.99 35.88
CA ILE A 3 12.18 -0.15 35.11
C ILE A 3 10.95 0.23 34.27
N LEU A 4 10.06 1.05 34.84
CA LEU A 4 8.87 1.55 34.14
C LEU A 4 9.26 2.45 32.97
N LEU A 5 10.26 3.33 33.17
CA LEU A 5 10.79 4.19 32.11
C LEU A 5 11.36 3.37 30.95
N LEU A 6 12.11 2.30 31.27
CA LEU A 6 12.69 1.41 30.25
C LEU A 6 11.61 0.71 29.42
N ALA A 7 10.55 0.22 30.08
CA ALA A 7 9.43 -0.45 29.41
C ALA A 7 8.65 0.50 28.48
N VAL A 8 8.45 1.76 28.90
CA VAL A 8 7.79 2.78 28.08
C VAL A 8 8.65 3.13 26.86
N LEU A 9 9.96 3.29 27.03
CA LEU A 9 10.88 3.55 25.92
C LEU A 9 10.93 2.38 24.93
N SER A 10 10.98 1.13 25.39
CA SER A 10 10.94 -0.03 24.49
C SER A 10 9.63 -0.12 23.71
N LEU A 11 8.50 0.21 24.34
CA LEU A 11 7.20 0.22 23.67
C LEU A 11 7.15 1.30 22.58
N LEU A 12 7.67 2.50 22.87
CA LEU A 12 7.74 3.60 21.90
C LEU A 12 8.61 3.24 20.69
N CYS A 13 9.76 2.58 20.89
CA CYS A 13 10.61 2.13 19.78
C CYS A 13 9.92 1.10 18.88
N ILE A 14 9.19 0.14 19.46
CA ILE A 14 8.46 -0.87 18.67
C ILE A 14 7.32 -0.22 17.87
N VAL A 15 6.64 0.78 18.44
CA VAL A 15 5.59 1.52 17.73
C VAL A 15 6.19 2.34 16.57
N GLU A 16 7.29 3.05 16.79
CA GLU A 16 7.99 3.81 15.73
C GLU A 16 8.45 2.90 14.59
N GLU A 17 9.07 1.74 14.87
CA GLU A 17 9.49 0.79 13.84
C GLU A 17 8.31 0.19 13.06
N ALA A 18 7.17 -0.05 13.73
CA ALA A 18 5.94 -0.49 13.06
C ALA A 18 5.34 0.57 12.14
N TYR A 19 5.50 1.86 12.46
CA TYR A 19 5.04 2.97 11.61
C TYR A 19 6.04 3.30 10.49
N ALA A 20 7.34 3.16 10.72
CA ALA A 20 8.40 3.44 9.74
C ALA A 20 8.35 2.51 8.50
N GLY A 21 7.69 1.36 8.61
CA GLY A 21 7.46 0.45 7.49
C GLY A 21 6.32 0.86 6.56
N TYR A 22 5.48 1.84 6.93
CA TYR A 22 4.30 2.26 6.18
C TYR A 22 4.47 3.70 5.68
N GLU A 23 5.34 3.89 4.69
CA GLU A 23 5.34 5.14 3.92
C GLU A 23 4.27 5.03 2.83
N GLU A 24 3.10 5.62 3.07
CA GLU A 24 2.03 5.67 2.08
C GLU A 24 2.56 6.48 0.87
N ARG A 25 2.91 5.79 -0.23
CA ARG A 25 3.41 6.42 -1.48
C ARG A 25 2.51 7.57 -1.96
N TYR A 26 1.25 7.57 -1.55
CA TYR A 26 0.24 8.55 -1.89
C TYR A 26 -0.56 8.93 -0.64
N ASP A 27 -0.79 10.23 -0.42
CA ASP A 27 -1.81 10.66 0.54
C ASP A 27 -3.19 10.41 -0.08
N LEU A 28 -3.81 9.28 0.26
CA LEU A 28 -5.09 8.86 -0.31
C LEU A 28 -6.23 9.85 -0.02
N ARG A 29 -6.10 10.68 1.02
CA ARG A 29 -7.07 11.74 1.35
C ARG A 29 -7.04 12.88 0.35
N LYS A 30 -5.93 13.04 -0.36
CA LYS A 30 -5.72 14.07 -1.39
C LYS A 30 -5.95 13.56 -2.81
N LEU A 31 -6.59 12.41 -2.97
CA LEU A 31 -6.92 11.89 -4.28
C LEU A 31 -7.85 12.82 -5.07
N PRO A 32 -7.54 13.05 -6.36
CA PRO A 32 -8.45 13.69 -7.30
C PRO A 32 -9.82 13.00 -7.36
N PRO A 33 -10.93 13.73 -7.57
CA PRO A 33 -12.28 13.17 -7.51
C PRO A 33 -12.54 11.95 -8.41
N ASP A 34 -11.88 11.89 -9.56
CA ASP A 34 -11.92 10.79 -10.53
C ASP A 34 -11.21 9.52 -10.06
N LEU A 35 -10.23 9.62 -9.17
CA LEU A 35 -9.51 8.47 -8.61
C LEU A 35 -10.10 7.99 -7.28
N LYS A 36 -10.99 8.77 -6.65
CA LYS A 36 -11.66 8.37 -5.40
C LYS A 36 -12.39 7.02 -5.48
N PRO A 37 -13.10 6.66 -6.57
CA PRO A 37 -13.81 5.38 -6.65
C PRO A 37 -12.91 4.15 -6.57
N ILE A 38 -11.62 4.29 -6.88
CA ILE A 38 -10.64 3.20 -6.86
C ILE A 38 -9.64 3.31 -5.71
N MET A 39 -9.86 4.23 -4.76
CA MET A 39 -8.94 4.51 -3.65
C MET A 39 -8.53 3.25 -2.88
N GLU A 40 -9.50 2.37 -2.61
CA GLU A 40 -9.28 1.12 -1.86
C GLU A 40 -8.47 0.09 -2.66
N LEU A 41 -8.37 0.24 -3.97
CA LEU A 41 -7.60 -0.66 -4.83
C LEU A 41 -6.13 -0.26 -4.90
N ILE A 42 -5.75 0.94 -4.45
CA ILE A 42 -4.38 1.45 -4.59
C ILE A 42 -3.46 0.80 -3.58
N GLY A 43 -2.38 0.20 -4.06
CA GLY A 43 -1.38 -0.47 -3.23
C GLY A 43 -0.92 -1.80 -3.81
N ILE A 44 -0.15 -2.51 -2.99
CA ILE A 44 0.40 -3.83 -3.33
C ILE A 44 -0.56 -4.89 -2.82
N TRP A 45 -0.99 -5.76 -3.72
CA TRP A 45 -1.88 -6.88 -3.45
C TRP A 45 -1.10 -8.18 -3.50
N GLN A 46 -1.35 -9.05 -2.52
CA GLN A 46 -0.78 -10.38 -2.47
C GLN A 46 -1.85 -11.42 -2.79
N LEU A 47 -1.44 -12.42 -3.56
CA LEU A 47 -2.30 -13.53 -3.92
C LEU A 47 -2.59 -14.43 -2.71
N GLU A 48 -3.86 -14.55 -2.35
CA GLU A 48 -4.30 -15.41 -1.24
C GLU A 48 -4.47 -16.87 -1.67
N THR A 49 -5.12 -17.12 -2.81
CA THR A 49 -5.41 -18.47 -3.29
C THR A 49 -5.33 -18.56 -4.82
N LYS A 50 -4.89 -19.72 -5.32
CA LYS A 50 -4.83 -20.03 -6.76
C LYS A 50 -5.97 -21.00 -7.10
N SER A 51 -6.86 -20.62 -8.00
CA SER A 51 -7.92 -21.50 -8.50
C SER A 51 -8.14 -21.32 -10.01
N GLY A 52 -8.76 -22.31 -10.66
CA GLY A 52 -9.07 -22.27 -12.09
C GLY A 52 -8.03 -22.92 -13.02
N PRO A 53 -8.28 -22.90 -14.35
CA PRO A 53 -7.49 -23.63 -15.34
C PRO A 53 -6.16 -22.92 -15.66
N THR A 54 -5.18 -23.07 -14.77
CA THR A 54 -3.82 -22.52 -14.89
C THR A 54 -2.88 -23.50 -15.59
N ARG A 55 -3.13 -23.78 -16.88
CA ARG A 55 -2.38 -24.82 -17.62
C ARG A 55 -0.99 -24.39 -18.11
N VAL A 56 -0.76 -23.10 -18.36
CA VAL A 56 0.48 -22.61 -19.02
C VAL A 56 1.06 -21.38 -18.30
N TYR A 57 0.21 -20.48 -17.81
CA TYR A 57 0.62 -19.33 -17.04
C TYR A 57 -0.20 -19.28 -15.75
N GLY A 58 0.48 -19.26 -14.60
CA GLY A 58 -0.16 -19.02 -13.31
C GLY A 58 -0.40 -17.52 -13.09
N PRO A 59 -1.31 -17.15 -12.18
CA PRO A 59 -1.43 -15.76 -11.76
C PRO A 59 -0.14 -15.30 -11.06
N PRO A 60 0.20 -14.00 -11.17
CA PRO A 60 1.33 -13.44 -10.42
C PRO A 60 1.04 -13.49 -8.92
N ASP A 61 2.10 -13.60 -8.12
CA ASP A 61 1.97 -13.64 -6.65
C ASP A 61 1.70 -12.25 -6.05
N LEU A 62 2.08 -11.19 -6.76
CA LEU A 62 1.91 -9.81 -6.37
C LEU A 62 1.40 -8.97 -7.54
N ILE A 63 0.57 -7.97 -7.25
CA ILE A 63 0.14 -6.94 -8.21
C ILE A 63 0.28 -5.57 -7.52
N ASP A 64 0.84 -4.58 -8.20
CA ASP A 64 0.90 -3.19 -7.72
C ASP A 64 -0.09 -2.32 -8.51
N ILE A 65 -1.07 -1.74 -7.81
CA ILE A 65 -1.99 -0.75 -8.38
C ILE A 65 -1.53 0.62 -7.90
N ALA A 66 -0.85 1.36 -8.78
CA ALA A 66 -0.20 2.62 -8.46
C ALA A 66 -0.78 3.78 -9.28
N ILE A 67 -0.80 4.98 -8.70
CA ILE A 67 -1.14 6.20 -9.46
C ILE A 67 0.15 6.80 -10.02
N HIS A 68 0.22 6.96 -11.34
CA HIS A 68 1.31 7.72 -11.94
C HIS A 68 1.27 9.18 -11.45
N PRO A 69 2.41 9.86 -11.20
CA PRO A 69 2.43 11.25 -10.78
C PRO A 69 1.50 12.10 -11.65
N ILE A 70 0.62 12.87 -10.99
CA ILE A 70 -0.48 13.61 -11.62
C ILE A 70 0.07 14.38 -12.83
N PRO A 71 -0.31 14.00 -14.07
CA PRO A 71 0.19 14.69 -15.24
C PRO A 71 -0.29 16.15 -15.18
N LYS A 72 0.61 17.10 -15.50
CA LYS A 72 0.30 18.54 -15.51
C LYS A 72 -0.90 18.86 -16.43
N PHE A 73 -1.14 18.03 -17.44
CA PHE A 73 -2.31 17.99 -18.31
C PHE A 73 -2.57 16.54 -18.77
N GLY A 74 -3.84 16.09 -18.79
CA GLY A 74 -4.24 14.76 -19.29
C GLY A 74 -5.10 13.95 -18.31
N ALA A 75 -5.60 12.79 -18.78
CA ALA A 75 -6.33 11.84 -17.94
C ALA A 75 -5.39 11.22 -16.91
N ARG A 76 -5.80 11.22 -15.64
CA ARG A 76 -5.10 10.51 -14.57
C ARG A 76 -5.42 9.03 -14.68
N ALA A 77 -4.43 8.17 -14.55
CA ALA A 77 -4.57 6.73 -14.71
C ALA A 77 -3.98 5.99 -13.51
N ALA A 78 -4.63 4.90 -13.13
CA ALA A 78 -4.03 3.86 -12.31
C ALA A 78 -3.31 2.87 -13.23
N ASN A 79 -2.07 2.55 -12.87
CA ASN A 79 -1.28 1.54 -13.54
C ASN A 79 -1.36 0.23 -12.74
N ILE A 80 -1.40 -0.89 -13.45
CA ILE A 80 -1.41 -2.24 -12.87
C ILE A 80 -0.14 -2.93 -13.38
N THR A 81 0.76 -3.30 -12.48
CA THR A 81 2.02 -4.01 -12.79
C THR A 81 2.06 -5.36 -12.11
#